data_AF-A0A949DYM7-F1
#
_entry.id   AF-A0A949DYM7-F1
#
_cell.length_a   1.000
_cell.length_b   1.000
_cell.length_c   1.000
_cell.angle_alpha   90.00
_cell.angle_beta   90.00
_cell.angle_gamma   90.00
#
_symmetry.space_group_name_H-M   'P 1'
#
loop_
_entity.id
_entity.type
_entity.pdbx_description
1 polymer ?
#
loop_
_entity_poly.entity_id
_entity_poly.type
_entity_poly.pdbx_seq_one_letter_code
_entity_poly.pdbx_strand_id
1 'polypeptide(L)'
;VGYGTFLPVRVSDIRNHIIHSEWCTVPEKSAEIINNAKANGKRIIAVGTTCVRSLEYLSDTNGNILNKSENCDLFIYPGYRFKVIDAMITNFHLPKSTLLMLVSAFAGRENILKAYREAIKKKYRFYSYGDAMFIA
;
A
#
# COMPACT_ATOMS: atom_id res chain seq x y z
N VAL A 1 0.62 -14.38 5.39
CA VAL A 1 1.21 -13.06 5.75
C VAL A 1 2.43 -13.34 6.60
N GLY A 2 3.59 -12.81 6.21
CA GLY A 2 4.87 -13.08 6.87
C GLY A 2 5.32 -11.91 7.74
N TYR A 3 6.25 -12.14 8.68
CA TYR A 3 6.81 -11.09 9.55
C TYR A 3 7.61 -10.01 8.79
N GLY A 4 8.02 -10.29 7.55
CA GLY A 4 8.99 -9.48 6.82
C GLY A 4 8.51 -8.09 6.38
N THR A 5 7.20 -7.85 6.24
CA THR A 5 6.65 -6.54 5.86
C THR A 5 6.80 -5.46 6.92
N PHE A 6 7.03 -5.85 8.18
CA PHE A 6 7.23 -4.93 9.31
C PHE A 6 8.69 -4.63 9.61
N LEU A 7 9.63 -5.27 8.90
CA LEU A 7 11.06 -5.08 9.17
C LEU A 7 11.53 -3.68 8.72
N PRO A 8 12.39 -3.01 9.51
CA PRO A 8 12.96 -1.73 9.11
C PRO A 8 13.89 -1.90 7.91
N VAL A 9 13.91 -0.91 7.01
CA VAL A 9 14.84 -0.88 5.89
C VAL A 9 16.25 -0.62 6.43
N ARG A 10 17.17 -1.57 6.22
CA ARG A 10 18.56 -1.52 6.73
C ARG A 10 19.62 -1.21 5.66
N VAL A 11 19.22 -0.98 4.42
CA VAL A 11 20.13 -0.66 3.31
C VAL A 11 20.32 0.86 3.16
N SER A 12 21.49 1.27 2.67
CA SER A 12 21.83 2.68 2.41
C SER A 12 21.10 3.24 1.18
N ASP A 13 20.93 2.42 0.15
CA ASP A 13 20.11 2.71 -1.03
C ASP A 13 18.86 1.85 -1.03
N ILE A 14 17.69 2.50 -0.96
CA ILE A 14 16.39 1.82 -0.89
C ILE A 14 16.11 0.95 -2.12
N ARG A 15 16.73 1.26 -3.27
CA ARG A 15 16.57 0.48 -4.51
C ARG A 15 17.16 -0.92 -4.40
N ASN A 16 18.09 -1.10 -3.47
CA ASN A 16 18.71 -2.38 -3.16
C ASN A 16 17.97 -3.14 -2.05
N HIS A 17 16.85 -2.61 -1.55
CA HIS A 17 16.07 -3.28 -0.51
C HIS A 17 15.23 -4.41 -1.11
N ILE A 18 15.49 -5.64 -0.67
CA ILE A 18 14.66 -6.79 -1.00
C ILE A 18 13.52 -6.87 0.03
N ILE A 19 12.28 -6.66 -0.43
CA ILE A 19 11.10 -6.85 0.41
C ILE A 19 10.78 -8.33 0.52
N HIS A 20 10.28 -8.75 1.69
CA HIS A 20 9.79 -10.12 1.86
C HIS A 20 8.59 -10.38 0.96
N SER A 21 8.67 -11.41 0.12
CA SER A 21 7.56 -11.84 -0.73
C SER A 21 6.40 -12.36 0.10
N GLU A 22 5.17 -12.03 -0.29
CA GLU A 22 3.96 -12.56 0.35
C GLU A 22 3.07 -13.22 -0.70
N TRP A 23 2.59 -14.44 -0.41
CA TRP A 23 1.59 -15.08 -1.26
C TRP A 23 0.28 -14.29 -1.21
N CYS A 24 -0.19 -13.84 -2.37
CA CYS A 24 -1.48 -13.19 -2.53
C CYS A 24 -2.32 -13.92 -3.57
N THR A 25 -3.64 -13.88 -3.37
CA THR A 25 -4.63 -14.49 -4.27
C THR A 25 -5.74 -13.49 -4.48
N VAL A 26 -6.10 -13.23 -5.74
CA VAL A 26 -7.32 -12.51 -6.09
C VAL A 26 -8.25 -13.46 -6.85
N PRO A 27 -9.37 -13.90 -6.23
CA PRO A 27 -10.36 -14.74 -6.90
C PRO A 27 -11.05 -14.02 -8.06
N GLU A 28 -11.55 -14.78 -9.02
CA GLU A 28 -12.30 -14.29 -10.19
C GLU A 28 -13.37 -13.26 -9.82
N LYS A 29 -14.25 -13.63 -8.89
CA LYS A 29 -15.34 -12.76 -8.42
C LYS A 29 -14.83 -11.42 -7.90
N SER A 30 -13.70 -11.39 -7.21
CA SER A 30 -13.10 -10.15 -6.71
C SER A 30 -12.51 -9.31 -7.85
N ALA A 31 -11.81 -9.95 -8.80
CA ALA A 31 -11.28 -9.29 -9.97
C ALA A 31 -12.39 -8.64 -10.81
N GLU A 32 -13.48 -9.37 -11.07
CA GLU A 32 -14.66 -8.87 -11.79
C GLU A 32 -15.31 -7.68 -11.10
N ILE A 33 -15.54 -7.75 -9.78
CA ILE A 33 -16.14 -6.65 -9.01
C ILE A 33 -15.27 -5.39 -9.13
N ILE A 34 -13.96 -5.52 -8.96
CA ILE A 34 -13.03 -4.39 -9.01
C ILE A 34 -12.95 -3.81 -10.43
N ASN A 35 -12.79 -4.66 -11.45
CA ASN A 35 -12.70 -4.23 -12.85
C ASN A 35 -13.99 -3.56 -13.31
N ASN A 36 -15.15 -4.11 -12.96
CA ASN A 36 -16.44 -3.49 -13.24
C ASN A 36 -16.59 -2.16 -12.52
N ALA A 37 -16.19 -2.04 -11.26
CA ALA A 37 -16.22 -0.76 -10.55
C ALA A 37 -15.36 0.29 -11.27
N LYS A 38 -14.13 -0.07 -11.68
CA LYS A 38 -13.21 0.81 -12.40
C LYS A 38 -13.74 1.22 -13.77
N ALA A 39 -14.30 0.27 -14.54
CA ALA A 39 -14.93 0.54 -15.84
C ALA A 39 -16.13 1.50 -15.73
N ASN A 40 -16.82 1.48 -14.59
CA ASN A 40 -17.92 2.40 -14.28
C ASN A 40 -17.46 3.71 -13.59
N GLY A 41 -16.16 4.02 -13.63
CA GLY A 41 -15.60 5.25 -13.06
C GLY A 41 -15.70 5.34 -11.53
N LYS A 42 -15.89 4.22 -10.82
CA LYS A 42 -15.92 4.18 -9.36
C LYS A 42 -14.50 4.12 -8.80
N ARG A 43 -14.33 4.67 -7.60
CA ARG A 43 -13.07 4.63 -6.86
C ARG A 43 -12.82 3.24 -6.24
N ILE A 44 -11.59 2.78 -6.31
CA ILE A 44 -11.10 1.59 -5.62
C ILE A 44 -10.37 2.01 -4.35
N ILE A 45 -10.97 1.68 -3.20
CA ILE A 45 -10.43 2.02 -1.88
C ILE A 45 -9.85 0.76 -1.25
N ALA A 46 -8.52 0.70 -1.10
CA ALA A 46 -7.86 -0.42 -0.45
C ALA A 46 -7.88 -0.27 1.07
N VAL A 47 -8.15 -1.36 1.78
CA VAL A 47 -8.05 -1.40 3.25
C VAL A 47 -6.79 -2.19 3.63
N GLY A 48 -5.76 -1.47 4.07
CA GLY A 48 -4.46 -2.00 4.40
C GLY A 48 -3.46 -1.99 3.24
N THR A 49 -2.19 -1.80 3.57
CA THR A 49 -1.07 -1.75 2.61
C THR A 49 -0.82 -3.08 1.91
N THR A 50 -1.13 -4.21 2.54
CA THR A 50 -1.06 -5.53 1.90
C THR A 50 -2.06 -5.63 0.74
N CYS A 51 -3.29 -5.11 0.90
CA CYS A 51 -4.27 -5.05 -0.17
C CYS A 51 -3.80 -4.14 -1.32
N VAL A 52 -3.22 -2.98 -0.99
CA VAL A 52 -2.62 -2.08 -1.98
C VAL A 52 -1.56 -2.83 -2.82
N ARG A 53 -0.57 -3.44 -2.16
CA ARG A 53 0.50 -4.18 -2.85
C ARG A 53 -0.05 -5.33 -3.69
N SER A 54 -1.02 -6.07 -3.16
CA SER A 54 -1.59 -7.24 -3.85
C SER A 54 -2.33 -6.84 -5.11
N LEU A 55 -3.17 -5.81 -5.06
CA LEU A 55 -3.94 -5.33 -6.22
C LEU A 55 -3.05 -4.63 -7.25
N GLU A 56 -2.07 -3.84 -6.81
CA GLU A 56 -1.11 -3.21 -7.70
C GLU A 56 -0.20 -4.23 -8.41
N TYR A 57 0.19 -5.30 -7.72
CA TYR A 57 1.00 -6.38 -8.28
C TYR A 57 0.20 -7.28 -9.23
N LEU A 58 -0.99 -7.74 -8.82
CA LEU A 58 -1.86 -8.61 -9.59
C LEU A 58 -2.76 -7.83 -10.58
N SER A 59 -2.22 -6.77 -11.17
CA SER A 59 -2.88 -6.01 -12.23
C SER A 59 -2.00 -5.84 -13.45
N ASP A 60 -2.64 -5.79 -14.62
CA ASP A 60 -1.95 -5.48 -15.87
C ASP A 60 -1.44 -4.03 -15.92
N THR A 61 -0.83 -3.63 -17.04
CA THR A 61 -0.33 -2.26 -17.25
C THR A 61 -1.43 -1.20 -17.33
N ASN A 62 -2.67 -1.61 -17.60
CA ASN A 62 -3.85 -0.75 -17.68
C ASN A 62 -4.60 -0.64 -16.35
N GLY A 63 -4.16 -1.39 -15.33
CA GLY A 63 -4.79 -1.43 -14.01
C GLY A 63 -6.02 -2.33 -13.93
N ASN A 64 -6.18 -3.29 -14.85
CA ASN A 64 -7.17 -4.36 -14.70
C ASN A 64 -6.60 -5.46 -13.79
N ILE A 65 -7.41 -5.89 -12.82
CA ILE A 65 -7.08 -6.97 -11.90
C ILE A 65 -7.13 -8.31 -12.62
N LEU A 66 -6.11 -9.14 -12.38
CA LEU A 66 -6.00 -10.50 -12.87
C LEU A 66 -6.51 -11.49 -11.82
N ASN A 67 -7.30 -12.48 -12.24
CA ASN A 67 -7.62 -13.65 -11.41
C ASN A 67 -6.39 -14.54 -11.31
N LYS A 68 -5.53 -14.30 -10.31
CA LYS A 68 -4.25 -14.98 -10.15
C LYS A 68 -3.89 -15.14 -8.68
N SER A 69 -3.09 -16.17 -8.40
CA SER A 69 -2.37 -16.32 -7.14
C SER A 69 -0.87 -16.32 -7.42
N GLU A 70 -0.12 -15.51 -6.69
CA GLU A 70 1.32 -15.37 -6.90
C GLU A 70 2.02 -14.83 -5.65
N ASN A 71 3.33 -15.03 -5.61
CA ASN A 71 4.21 -14.40 -4.64
C ASN A 71 4.43 -12.92 -5.02
N CYS A 72 3.93 -12.00 -4.19
CA CYS A 72 4.08 -10.56 -4.36
C CYS A 72 5.32 -10.05 -3.62
N ASP A 73 6.33 -9.70 -4.40
CA ASP A 73 7.57 -9.03 -3.99
C ASP A 73 7.61 -7.55 -4.42
N LEU A 74 6.47 -6.99 -4.82
CA LEU A 74 6.38 -5.59 -5.22
C LEU A 74 6.79 -4.65 -4.09
N PHE A 75 7.84 -3.88 -4.32
CA PHE A 75 8.29 -2.83 -3.41
C PHE A 75 7.86 -1.45 -3.93
N ILE A 76 6.92 -0.82 -3.22
CA ILE A 76 6.35 0.50 -3.57
C ILE A 76 7.08 1.59 -2.79
N TYR A 77 7.67 2.55 -3.50
CA TYR A 77 8.39 3.69 -2.94
C TYR A 77 8.12 4.95 -3.80
N PRO A 78 8.48 6.16 -3.32
CA PRO A 78 8.19 7.41 -4.03
C PRO A 78 8.64 7.40 -5.50
N GLY A 79 7.75 7.79 -6.40
CA GLY A 79 7.92 7.68 -7.86
C GLY A 79 7.10 6.54 -8.49
N TYR A 80 6.56 5.62 -7.68
CA TYR A 80 5.64 4.59 -8.17
C TYR A 80 4.33 5.20 -8.70
N ARG A 81 3.88 4.75 -9.88
CA ARG A 81 2.59 5.12 -10.46
C ARG A 81 1.54 4.07 -10.10
N PHE A 82 0.58 4.44 -9.27
CA PHE A 82 -0.55 3.58 -8.92
C PHE A 82 -1.46 3.39 -10.13
N LYS A 83 -1.80 2.12 -10.40
CA LYS A 83 -2.62 1.72 -11.56
C LYS A 83 -4.05 1.45 -11.15
N VAL A 84 -4.26 0.93 -9.94
CA VAL A 84 -5.54 0.40 -9.47
C VAL A 84 -6.13 1.29 -8.37
N ILE A 85 -5.32 1.63 -7.37
CA ILE A 85 -5.81 2.20 -6.12
C ILE A 85 -6.03 3.71 -6.22
N ASP A 86 -7.24 4.15 -5.88
CA ASP A 86 -7.62 5.58 -5.86
C ASP A 86 -7.59 6.16 -4.44
N ALA A 87 -7.75 5.33 -3.42
CA ALA A 87 -7.65 5.72 -2.02
C ALA A 87 -7.23 4.53 -1.14
N MET A 88 -6.72 4.79 0.06
CA MET A 88 -6.42 3.74 1.03
C MET A 88 -6.78 4.12 2.46
N ILE A 89 -7.16 3.09 3.23
CA ILE A 89 -7.26 3.13 4.69
C ILE A 89 -6.08 2.33 5.24
N THR A 90 -5.28 2.93 6.12
CA THR A 90 -4.12 2.27 6.72
C THR A 90 -3.81 2.85 8.10
N ASN A 91 -2.95 2.18 8.87
CA ASN A 91 -2.51 2.67 10.18
C ASN A 91 -1.40 3.73 10.05
N PHE A 92 -1.02 4.34 11.17
CA PHE A 92 0.24 5.07 11.28
C PHE A 92 1.42 4.10 11.45
N HIS A 93 2.43 4.21 10.57
CA HIS A 93 3.56 3.29 10.47
C HIS A 93 4.82 3.87 11.14
N LEU A 94 5.79 3.00 11.43
CA LEU A 94 7.04 3.44 12.07
C LEU A 94 7.92 4.25 11.09
N PRO A 95 8.73 5.19 11.60
CA PRO A 95 9.77 5.84 10.80
C PRO A 95 10.70 4.82 10.14
N LYS A 96 11.17 5.11 8.93
CA LYS A 96 12.08 4.25 8.15
C LYS A 96 11.55 2.83 7.85
N SER A 97 10.22 2.66 7.84
CA SER A 97 9.57 1.41 7.40
C SER A 97 9.23 1.44 5.90
N THR A 98 9.20 0.27 5.27
CA THR A 98 8.71 0.09 3.89
C THR A 98 7.26 0.56 3.74
N LEU A 99 6.43 0.36 4.76
CA LEU A 99 5.04 0.81 4.78
C LEU A 99 4.93 2.35 4.74
N LEU A 100 5.79 3.06 5.47
CA LEU A 100 5.84 4.52 5.39
C LEU A 100 6.29 5.00 3.99
N MET A 101 7.17 4.25 3.32
CA MET A 101 7.58 4.54 1.94
C MET A 101 6.42 4.36 0.96
N LEU A 102 5.65 3.28 1.08
CA LEU A 102 4.45 3.05 0.27
C LEU A 102 3.44 4.19 0.44
N VAL A 103 3.14 4.55 1.69
CA VAL A 103 2.21 5.63 2.00
C VAL A 103 2.73 6.99 1.49
N SER A 104 4.04 7.22 1.55
CA SER A 104 4.68 8.41 0.97
C SER A 104 4.68 8.42 -0.56
N ALA A 105 4.72 7.26 -1.20
CA ALA A 105 4.59 7.14 -2.64
C ALA A 105 3.18 7.52 -3.10
N PHE A 106 2.17 7.17 -2.30
CA PHE A 106 0.78 7.46 -2.60
C PHE A 106 0.41 8.93 -2.37
N ALA A 107 0.69 9.47 -1.19
CA ALA A 107 0.21 10.81 -0.81
C ALA A 107 1.27 11.93 -0.99
N GLY A 108 2.49 11.57 -1.37
CA GLY A 108 3.65 12.48 -1.37
C GLY A 108 4.30 12.59 0.01
N ARG A 109 5.65 12.55 0.02
CA ARG A 109 6.47 12.55 1.25
C ARG A 109 6.15 13.72 2.18
N GLU A 110 6.10 14.95 1.66
CA GLU A 110 5.90 16.14 2.50
C GLU A 110 4.52 16.16 3.15
N ASN A 111 3.49 15.71 2.43
CA ASN A 111 2.13 15.61 2.96
C ASN A 111 2.06 14.59 4.10
N ILE A 112 2.68 13.42 3.93
CA ILE A 112 2.75 12.40 4.97
C ILE A 112 3.53 12.90 6.19
N LEU A 113 4.69 13.53 5.99
CA LEU A 113 5.47 14.08 7.12
C LEU A 113 4.68 15.14 7.88
N LYS A 114 3.95 16.01 7.19
CA LYS A 114 3.07 17.00 7.82
C LYS A 114 1.94 16.34 8.61
N ALA A 115 1.26 15.34 8.03
CA ALA A 115 0.19 14.60 8.69
C ALA A 115 0.69 13.88 9.97
N TYR A 116 1.89 13.29 9.92
CA TYR A 116 2.49 12.62 11.06
C TYR A 116 2.83 13.58 12.20
N ARG A 117 3.37 14.78 11.89
CA ARG A 117 3.63 15.81 12.91
C ARG A 117 2.34 16.23 13.62
N GLU A 118 1.25 16.42 12.87
CA GLU A 118 -0.06 16.76 13.44
C GLU A 118 -0.64 15.62 14.27
N ALA A 119 -0.54 14.37 13.80
CA ALA A 119 -0.97 13.19 14.56
C ALA A 119 -0.23 13.06 15.90
N ILE A 120 1.09 13.30 15.91
CA ILE A 120 1.89 13.32 17.15
C ILE A 120 1.43 14.44 18.08
N LYS A 121 1.25 15.66 17.56
CA LYS A 121 0.77 16.82 18.33
C LYS A 121 -0.60 16.56 18.97
N LYS A 122 -1.48 15.88 18.25
CA LYS A 122 -2.82 15.48 18.71
C LYS A 122 -2.86 14.17 19.51
N LYS A 123 -1.70 13.57 19.79
CA LYS A 123 -1.57 12.31 20.56
C LYS A 123 -2.36 11.13 19.97
N TYR A 124 -2.37 11.02 18.64
CA TYR A 124 -2.88 9.82 17.97
C TYR A 124 -2.07 8.60 18.41
N ARG A 125 -2.73 7.46 18.46
CA ARG A 125 -2.10 6.16 18.75
C ARG A 125 -1.55 5.60 17.46
N PHE A 126 -0.31 5.11 17.48
CA PHE A 126 0.38 4.61 16.28
C PHE A 126 0.40 3.08 16.27
N TYR A 127 0.87 2.50 15.16
CA TYR A 127 1.14 1.07 14.99
C TYR A 127 -0.12 0.18 14.86
N SER A 128 0.01 -1.13 15.08
CA SER A 128 -0.99 -2.14 14.72
C SER A 128 -2.36 -1.96 15.37
N TYR A 129 -2.40 -1.44 16.60
CA TYR A 129 -3.62 -1.23 17.38
C TYR A 129 -3.94 0.25 17.61
N GLY A 130 -3.26 1.12 16.86
CA GLY A 130 -3.44 2.56 16.94
C GLY A 130 -4.66 3.04 16.16
N ASP A 131 -4.62 4.32 15.83
CA ASP A 131 -5.61 4.97 14.99
C ASP A 131 -5.30 4.74 13.50
N ALA A 132 -6.29 5.03 12.66
CA ALA A 132 -6.21 4.86 11.21
C ALA A 132 -6.11 6.21 10.48
N MET A 133 -5.67 6.13 9.24
CA MET A 133 -5.53 7.20 8.27
C MET A 133 -6.29 6.82 7.00
N PHE A 134 -7.08 7.74 6.49
CA PHE A 134 -7.69 7.66 5.16
C PHE A 134 -6.97 8.63 4.24
N ILE A 135 -6.55 8.15 3.07
CA ILE A 135 -5.81 8.93 2.07
C ILE A 135 -6.53 8.76 0.72
N ALA A 136 -6.85 9.88 0.07
CA ALA A 136 -7.57 9.94 -1.19
C ALA A 136 -7.11 11.16 -2.01
#